data_AF-A0A1V4Y2M3-F1
#
_entry.id   AF-A0A1V4Y2M3-F1
#
_cell.length_a   1.000
_cell.length_b   1.000
_cell.length_c   1.000
_cell.angle_alpha   90.00
_cell.angle_beta   90.00
_cell.angle_gamma   90.00
#
_symmetry.space_group_name_H-M   'P 1'
#
loop_
_entity.id
_entity.type
_entity.pdbx_description
1 polymer ?
#
loop_
_entity_poly.entity_id
_entity_poly.type
_entity_poly.pdbx_seq_one_letter_code
_entity_poly.pdbx_strand_id
1 'polypeptide(L)'
;MIKRAMLMTAVTAILILAAQMAAAYTITTGSSYGPYQSGQGGEFTLQADHALQSILAGYVSGTTSDIKQQNPLSSTPQPGTFQSFCLEKDEHLYTGASYSVTISNQANGGGQNTNFGDPISIGTAYLYSHFNRGSLSGYQYGTESQRETSAAALQHAIWYLENEETYADAGGASNIFLNAVLTQFGSLENADDDSNGAYGIKVASLWVPGHEGDLSYARQDQLIATPIPAAVWLLASGLIGLTAFRRRQVNGSGC
;
A
#
# COMPACT_ATOMS: atom_id res chain seq x y z
N MET A 1 -61.43 30.87 -18.41
CA MET A 1 -60.14 31.60 -18.49
C MET A 1 -59.67 31.78 -17.05
N ILE A 2 -58.69 31.04 -16.55
CA ILE A 2 -57.26 31.36 -16.59
C ILE A 2 -56.47 30.05 -16.37
N LYS A 3 -55.43 29.85 -17.18
CA LYS A 3 -54.60 28.65 -17.24
C LYS A 3 -53.65 28.58 -16.05
N ARG A 4 -53.45 27.37 -15.52
CA ARG A 4 -52.45 27.00 -14.51
C ARG A 4 -51.05 27.22 -15.10
N ALA A 5 -50.23 28.07 -14.48
CA ALA A 5 -48.80 28.18 -14.78
C ALA A 5 -48.01 27.47 -13.69
N MET A 6 -47.54 26.27 -14.03
CA MET A 6 -46.67 25.44 -13.21
C MET A 6 -45.25 26.00 -13.33
N LEU A 7 -44.71 26.53 -12.23
CA LEU A 7 -43.36 27.07 -12.15
C LEU A 7 -42.38 25.89 -12.08
N MET A 8 -41.85 25.47 -13.22
CA MET A 8 -40.72 24.53 -13.28
C MET A 8 -39.43 25.31 -13.04
N THR A 9 -38.89 25.22 -11.82
CA THR A 9 -37.51 25.58 -11.51
C THR A 9 -36.57 24.58 -12.17
N ALA A 10 -35.98 24.96 -13.30
CA ALA A 10 -34.92 24.21 -13.97
C ALA A 10 -33.61 24.34 -13.16
N VAL A 11 -33.25 23.29 -12.43
CA VAL A 11 -31.91 23.15 -11.86
C VAL A 11 -30.96 22.78 -13.00
N THR A 12 -30.21 23.76 -13.49
CA THR A 12 -29.15 23.54 -14.48
C THR A 12 -27.90 23.06 -13.73
N ALA A 13 -27.69 21.75 -13.69
CA ALA A 13 -26.43 21.18 -13.21
C ALA A 13 -25.34 21.42 -14.26
N ILE A 14 -24.40 22.32 -13.95
CA ILE A 14 -23.17 22.49 -14.75
C ILE A 14 -22.28 21.29 -14.45
N LEU A 15 -22.28 20.31 -15.35
CA LEU A 15 -21.29 19.23 -15.39
C LEU A 15 -19.97 19.81 -15.91
N ILE A 16 -19.10 20.24 -14.99
CA ILE A 16 -17.69 20.45 -15.32
C ILE A 16 -17.07 19.07 -15.49
N LEU A 17 -16.99 18.57 -16.73
CA LEU A 17 -16.07 17.48 -17.06
C LEU A 17 -14.65 18.03 -16.97
N ALA A 18 -14.07 18.02 -15.77
CA ALA A 18 -12.63 18.04 -15.65
C ALA A 18 -12.14 16.68 -16.15
N ALA A 19 -11.69 16.60 -17.40
CA ALA A 19 -10.85 15.51 -17.84
C ALA A 19 -9.56 15.58 -17.01
N GLN A 20 -9.51 14.84 -15.89
CA GLN A 20 -8.26 14.57 -15.21
C GLN A 20 -7.42 13.80 -16.22
N MET A 21 -6.46 14.47 -16.86
CA MET A 21 -5.30 13.78 -17.41
C MET A 21 -4.77 12.94 -16.25
N ALA A 22 -4.83 11.62 -16.36
CA ALA A 22 -4.18 10.75 -15.40
C ALA A 22 -2.72 11.20 -15.36
N ALA A 23 -2.29 11.77 -14.23
CA ALA A 23 -0.88 12.08 -14.06
C ALA A 23 -0.14 10.75 -14.13
N ALA A 24 0.78 10.61 -15.09
CA ALA A 24 1.69 9.48 -15.12
C ALA A 24 2.59 9.61 -13.89
N TYR A 25 2.45 8.69 -12.93
CA TYR A 25 3.32 8.64 -11.77
C TYR A 25 4.66 8.05 -12.17
N THR A 26 5.73 8.61 -11.62
CA THR A 26 7.09 8.10 -11.80
C THR A 26 7.71 7.74 -10.44
N ILE A 27 8.41 6.60 -10.41
CA ILE A 27 9.31 6.21 -9.32
C ILE A 27 10.74 6.13 -9.87
N THR A 28 11.69 6.65 -9.11
CA THR A 28 13.13 6.56 -9.42
C THR A 28 13.88 5.85 -8.29
N THR A 29 14.81 4.97 -8.64
CA THR A 29 15.73 4.34 -7.69
C THR A 29 17.03 5.15 -7.59
N GLY A 30 17.62 5.16 -6.40
CA GLY A 30 18.95 5.76 -6.22
C GLY A 30 20.06 4.91 -6.82
N SER A 31 21.32 5.33 -6.63
CA SER A 31 22.50 4.51 -6.97
C SER A 31 22.67 3.26 -6.10
N SER A 32 21.78 3.08 -5.11
CA SER A 32 21.62 1.88 -4.29
C SER A 32 20.13 1.70 -3.97
N TYR A 33 19.74 0.54 -3.46
CA TYR A 33 18.37 0.28 -3.01
C TYR A 33 18.03 0.88 -1.64
N GLY A 34 19.03 1.42 -0.92
CA GLY A 34 18.85 2.08 0.37
C GLY A 34 19.53 1.36 1.53
N PRO A 35 19.39 1.89 2.75
CA PRO A 35 20.14 1.43 3.92
C PRO A 35 19.61 0.15 4.58
N TYR A 36 18.39 -0.28 4.28
CA TYR A 36 17.76 -1.44 4.95
C TYR A 36 17.39 -2.56 3.96
N GLN A 37 17.99 -2.52 2.78
CA GLN A 37 17.93 -3.62 1.82
C GLN A 37 18.84 -4.75 2.31
N SER A 38 18.35 -5.99 2.24
CA SER A 38 19.06 -7.18 2.70
C SER A 38 18.92 -8.32 1.68
N GLY A 39 20.05 -8.79 1.14
CA GLY A 39 20.08 -9.91 0.20
C GLY A 39 19.36 -9.59 -1.12
N GLN A 40 18.30 -10.32 -1.44
CA GLN A 40 17.43 -10.04 -2.60
C GLN A 40 16.18 -9.22 -2.23
N GLY A 41 16.04 -8.84 -0.96
CA GLY A 41 14.81 -8.29 -0.40
C GLY A 41 15.06 -7.17 0.61
N GLY A 42 14.15 -7.01 1.56
CA GLY A 42 14.19 -5.94 2.57
C GLY A 42 13.55 -4.65 2.07
N GLU A 43 13.84 -3.52 2.72
CA GLU A 43 13.23 -2.25 2.32
C GLU A 43 13.97 -1.65 1.12
N PHE A 44 13.19 -1.24 0.12
CA PHE A 44 13.64 -0.47 -1.01
C PHE A 44 13.29 1.00 -0.82
N THR A 45 14.29 1.86 -1.02
CA THR A 45 14.14 3.31 -1.01
C THR A 45 13.85 3.82 -2.40
N LEU A 46 12.61 4.24 -2.59
CA LEU A 46 12.07 4.71 -3.85
C LEU A 46 11.84 6.21 -3.76
N GLN A 47 12.16 6.94 -4.83
CA GLN A 47 11.87 8.37 -4.96
C GLN A 47 10.59 8.54 -5.77
N ALA A 48 9.56 9.11 -5.15
CA ALA A 48 8.34 9.49 -5.84
C ALA A 48 8.50 10.84 -6.55
N ASP A 49 7.89 10.97 -7.73
CA ASP A 49 7.68 12.28 -8.35
C ASP A 49 6.71 13.16 -7.54
N HIS A 50 6.58 14.43 -7.92
CA HIS A 50 5.74 15.38 -7.20
C HIS A 50 4.25 15.01 -7.19
N ALA A 51 3.75 14.32 -8.22
CA ALA A 51 2.35 13.91 -8.28
C ALA A 51 2.09 12.75 -7.30
N LEU A 52 2.97 11.75 -7.28
CA LEU A 52 2.91 10.59 -6.41
C LEU A 52 3.17 10.95 -4.94
N GLN A 53 3.98 11.97 -4.66
CA GLN A 53 4.18 12.45 -3.29
C GLN A 53 2.87 12.86 -2.59
N SER A 54 1.88 13.34 -3.35
CA SER A 54 0.57 13.72 -2.79
C SER A 54 -0.22 12.54 -2.20
N ILE A 55 0.10 11.30 -2.62
CA ILE A 55 -0.56 10.09 -2.11
C ILE A 55 0.24 9.38 -1.01
N LEU A 56 1.46 9.83 -0.69
CA LEU A 56 2.28 9.28 0.38
C LEU A 56 1.88 9.78 1.79
N ALA A 57 0.72 10.41 1.94
CA ALA A 57 0.28 11.02 3.20
C ALA A 57 0.14 10.04 4.39
N GLY A 58 0.11 8.72 4.13
CA GLY A 58 0.07 7.69 5.17
C GLY A 58 1.43 7.32 5.76
N TYR A 59 2.53 7.78 5.16
CA TYR A 59 3.89 7.48 5.61
C TYR A 59 4.35 8.47 6.70
N VAL A 60 5.29 8.01 7.53
CA VAL A 60 5.87 8.81 8.62
C VAL A 60 7.21 9.37 8.15
N SER A 61 7.25 10.70 7.95
CA SER A 61 8.47 11.42 7.59
C SER A 61 9.61 11.17 8.58
N GLY A 62 10.80 10.89 8.07
CA GLY A 62 11.99 10.50 8.84
C GLY A 62 12.03 9.02 9.26
N THR A 63 10.93 8.28 9.10
CA THR A 63 10.84 6.85 9.45
C THR A 63 10.63 5.99 8.20
N THR A 64 9.52 6.18 7.50
CA THR A 64 9.11 5.41 6.31
C THR A 64 8.97 6.26 5.05
N SER A 65 9.01 7.59 5.18
CA SER A 65 9.20 8.54 4.07
C SER A 65 10.23 9.59 4.43
N ASP A 66 10.69 10.35 3.43
CA ASP A 66 11.70 11.40 3.58
C ASP A 66 12.93 10.88 4.33
N ILE A 67 13.54 9.83 3.78
CA ILE A 67 14.66 9.05 4.33
C ILE A 67 15.87 9.09 3.38
N LYS A 68 16.97 8.48 3.79
CA LYS A 68 18.22 8.44 3.01
C LYS A 68 18.06 7.50 1.81
N GLN A 69 18.29 8.01 0.60
CA GLN A 69 18.21 7.23 -0.64
C GLN A 69 19.43 6.32 -0.89
N GLN A 70 20.57 6.57 -0.22
CA GLN A 70 21.84 5.91 -0.52
C GLN A 70 22.47 5.23 0.69
N ASN A 71 22.92 3.99 0.49
CA ASN A 71 23.81 3.26 1.39
C ASN A 71 25.16 2.96 0.70
N PRO A 72 26.31 3.51 1.15
CA PRO A 72 26.50 4.57 2.14
C PRO A 72 26.93 5.88 1.45
N LEU A 73 26.01 6.72 0.94
CA LEU A 73 26.42 7.99 0.29
C LEU A 73 25.49 9.20 0.47
N SER A 74 24.44 9.14 1.29
CA SER A 74 23.69 10.34 1.69
C SER A 74 23.38 10.32 3.19
N SER A 75 23.95 11.26 3.95
CA SER A 75 23.57 11.49 5.35
C SER A 75 22.23 12.21 5.48
N THR A 76 21.75 12.83 4.40
CA THR A 76 20.59 13.72 4.43
C THR A 76 19.36 12.97 3.93
N PRO A 77 18.28 12.95 4.71
CA PRO A 77 17.00 12.46 4.23
C PRO A 77 16.52 13.26 3.00
N GLN A 78 15.95 12.57 2.02
CA GLN A 78 15.55 13.17 0.74
C GLN A 78 14.02 13.26 0.66
N PRO A 79 13.45 14.48 0.55
CA PRO A 79 12.00 14.66 0.42
C PRO A 79 11.39 13.85 -0.72
N GLY A 80 10.27 13.21 -0.45
CA GLY A 80 9.55 12.39 -1.42
C GLY A 80 10.11 10.98 -1.63
N THR A 81 11.13 10.60 -0.86
CA THR A 81 11.47 9.17 -0.75
C THR A 81 10.46 8.44 0.13
N PHE A 82 10.30 7.15 -0.11
CA PHE A 82 9.52 6.25 0.75
C PHE A 82 10.11 4.84 0.76
N GLN A 83 9.70 4.06 1.75
CA GLN A 83 10.05 2.65 1.88
C GLN A 83 8.96 1.76 1.35
N SER A 84 9.38 0.77 0.58
CA SER A 84 8.53 -0.26 0.01
C SER A 84 9.22 -1.62 0.09
N PHE A 85 8.46 -2.67 -0.20
CA PHE A 85 8.93 -4.04 -0.33
C PHE A 85 8.55 -4.56 -1.72
N CYS A 86 9.35 -5.51 -2.19
CA CYS A 86 9.05 -6.27 -3.40
C CYS A 86 7.83 -7.15 -3.16
N LEU A 87 6.93 -7.22 -4.13
CA LEU A 87 5.78 -8.12 -4.06
C LEU A 87 6.12 -9.52 -4.55
N GLU A 88 6.82 -9.60 -5.68
CA GLU A 88 7.23 -10.85 -6.33
C GLU A 88 8.72 -11.13 -6.09
N LYS A 89 9.13 -12.40 -6.05
CA LYS A 89 10.52 -12.78 -5.75
C LYS A 89 11.44 -12.81 -6.97
N ASP A 90 10.87 -13.07 -8.14
CA ASP A 90 11.62 -13.24 -9.40
C ASP A 90 11.61 -12.00 -10.31
N GLU A 91 10.95 -10.92 -9.88
CA GLU A 91 11.05 -9.63 -10.54
C GLU A 91 12.27 -8.83 -10.06
N HIS A 92 12.62 -7.78 -10.79
CA HIS A 92 13.85 -7.04 -10.53
C HIS A 92 13.67 -5.52 -10.69
N LEU A 93 14.17 -4.79 -9.69
CA LEU A 93 14.52 -3.38 -9.80
C LEU A 93 15.97 -3.22 -10.26
N TYR A 94 16.26 -2.06 -10.83
CA TYR A 94 17.59 -1.63 -11.20
C TYR A 94 17.87 -0.31 -10.51
N THR A 95 19.08 -0.14 -9.96
CA THR A 95 19.53 1.14 -9.38
C THR A 95 19.72 2.21 -10.44
N GLY A 96 19.43 3.47 -10.11
CA GLY A 96 19.58 4.61 -11.01
C GLY A 96 18.59 4.63 -12.17
N ALA A 97 17.52 3.86 -12.08
CA ALA A 97 16.49 3.74 -13.11
C ALA A 97 15.25 4.56 -12.74
N SER A 98 14.49 4.97 -13.76
CA SER A 98 13.17 5.58 -13.61
C SER A 98 12.11 4.68 -14.24
N TYR A 99 10.96 4.60 -13.59
CA TYR A 99 9.86 3.73 -13.94
C TYR A 99 8.57 4.55 -14.04
N SER A 100 7.77 4.29 -15.06
CA SER A 100 6.36 4.68 -15.03
C SER A 100 5.60 3.78 -14.07
N VAL A 101 4.60 4.32 -13.39
CA VAL A 101 3.87 3.62 -12.34
C VAL A 101 2.38 3.61 -12.62
N THR A 102 1.79 2.43 -12.52
CA THR A 102 0.33 2.25 -12.44
C THR A 102 -0.03 1.73 -11.06
N ILE A 103 -1.12 2.23 -10.48
CA ILE A 103 -1.55 1.84 -9.13
C ILE A 103 -2.85 1.03 -9.21
N SER A 104 -2.82 -0.19 -8.66
CA SER A 104 -3.94 -1.14 -8.66
C SER A 104 -4.06 -1.86 -7.32
N ASN A 105 -5.12 -2.66 -7.14
CA ASN A 105 -5.25 -3.55 -5.97
C ASN A 105 -4.54 -4.91 -6.17
N GLN A 106 -3.93 -5.11 -7.34
CA GLN A 106 -3.33 -6.38 -7.77
C GLN A 106 -2.01 -6.13 -8.48
N ALA A 107 -1.11 -7.10 -8.41
CA ALA A 107 0.12 -7.18 -9.19
C ALA A 107 -0.19 -7.45 -10.66
N ASN A 108 0.62 -6.90 -11.56
CA ASN A 108 0.46 -7.12 -13.00
C ASN A 108 1.53 -8.10 -13.50
N GLY A 109 1.10 -9.28 -13.93
CA GLY A 109 2.01 -10.35 -14.34
C GLY A 109 1.75 -11.60 -13.53
N GLY A 110 1.67 -11.44 -12.20
CA GLY A 110 1.62 -12.55 -11.27
C GLY A 110 2.99 -13.23 -11.23
N GLY A 111 3.48 -13.52 -10.04
CA GLY A 111 4.79 -14.11 -9.85
C GLY A 111 4.82 -15.58 -10.26
N GLN A 112 5.44 -16.44 -9.44
CA GLN A 112 5.57 -17.87 -9.75
C GLN A 112 4.22 -18.59 -9.96
N ASN A 113 3.10 -18.00 -9.51
CA ASN A 113 1.83 -18.71 -9.35
C ASN A 113 0.71 -18.33 -10.32
N THR A 114 0.73 -17.15 -10.96
CA THR A 114 -0.32 -16.76 -11.92
C THR A 114 0.25 -15.92 -13.07
N ASN A 115 -0.40 -15.95 -14.24
CA ASN A 115 -0.03 -15.13 -15.40
C ASN A 115 -0.98 -13.91 -15.57
N PHE A 116 -1.82 -13.62 -14.56
CA PHE A 116 -2.81 -12.55 -14.66
C PHE A 116 -3.33 -12.11 -13.29
N GLY A 117 -3.03 -10.86 -12.91
CA GLY A 117 -3.68 -10.13 -11.82
C GLY A 117 -3.67 -10.86 -10.48
N ASP A 118 -2.63 -10.68 -9.68
CA ASP A 118 -2.52 -11.28 -8.34
C ASP A 118 -2.90 -10.26 -7.27
N PRO A 119 -4.13 -10.30 -6.69
CA PRO A 119 -4.53 -9.36 -5.66
C PRO A 119 -3.72 -9.57 -4.39
N ILE A 120 -3.29 -8.48 -3.76
CA ILE A 120 -2.49 -8.64 -2.55
C ILE A 120 -3.33 -9.24 -1.42
N SER A 121 -2.72 -10.13 -0.66
CA SER A 121 -3.37 -10.76 0.49
C SER A 121 -3.73 -9.72 1.56
N ILE A 122 -4.81 -9.99 2.31
CA ILE A 122 -5.24 -9.16 3.44
C ILE A 122 -4.18 -9.14 4.55
N GLY A 123 -3.40 -10.21 4.68
CA GLY A 123 -2.22 -10.31 5.56
C GLY A 123 -1.12 -9.32 5.18
N THR A 124 -0.75 -9.26 3.90
CA THR A 124 0.25 -8.31 3.39
C THR A 124 -0.23 -6.88 3.56
N ALA A 125 -1.49 -6.59 3.22
CA ALA A 125 -2.09 -5.27 3.42
C ALA A 125 -2.08 -4.85 4.91
N TYR A 126 -2.38 -5.78 5.83
CA TYR A 126 -2.30 -5.53 7.27
C TYR A 126 -0.88 -5.17 7.70
N LEU A 127 0.11 -6.03 7.40
CA LEU A 127 1.51 -5.84 7.79
C LEU A 127 2.07 -4.52 7.25
N TYR A 128 1.90 -4.28 5.94
CA TYR A 128 2.44 -3.08 5.30
C TYR A 128 1.78 -1.80 5.81
N SER A 129 0.48 -1.84 6.13
CA SER A 129 -0.20 -0.69 6.73
C SER A 129 0.28 -0.35 8.14
N HIS A 130 0.69 -1.35 8.92
CA HIS A 130 1.30 -1.08 10.20
C HIS A 130 2.72 -0.58 10.03
N PHE A 131 3.45 -1.14 9.06
CA PHE A 131 4.81 -0.77 8.73
C PHE A 131 4.90 0.70 8.31
N ASN A 132 4.12 1.11 7.30
CA ASN A 132 4.21 2.45 6.72
C ASN A 132 3.87 3.55 7.75
N ARG A 133 2.98 3.25 8.71
CA ARG A 133 2.63 4.12 9.85
C ARG A 133 3.65 4.12 10.99
N GLY A 134 4.77 3.38 10.88
CA GLY A 134 5.76 3.29 11.95
C GLY A 134 5.27 2.53 13.19
N SER A 135 4.29 1.63 13.02
CA SER A 135 3.53 1.01 14.12
C SER A 135 3.56 -0.52 14.12
N LEU A 136 4.32 -1.15 13.22
CA LEU A 136 4.39 -2.59 13.13
C LEU A 136 5.15 -3.17 14.33
N SER A 137 4.44 -3.92 15.17
CA SER A 137 5.02 -4.58 16.33
C SER A 137 6.14 -5.54 15.91
N GLY A 138 7.27 -5.48 16.62
CA GLY A 138 8.46 -6.28 16.32
C GLY A 138 9.38 -5.68 15.25
N TYR A 139 8.89 -4.76 14.43
CA TYR A 139 9.70 -4.06 13.45
C TYR A 139 10.65 -3.05 14.11
N GLN A 140 11.91 -3.01 13.69
CA GLN A 140 12.94 -2.20 14.34
C GLN A 140 13.18 -0.91 13.56
N TYR A 141 12.56 0.20 13.97
CA TYR A 141 12.77 1.50 13.31
C TYR A 141 14.00 2.29 13.80
N GLY A 142 14.74 1.75 14.78
CA GLY A 142 15.78 2.47 15.52
C GLY A 142 17.15 2.53 14.82
N THR A 143 17.90 1.42 14.84
CA THR A 143 19.26 1.36 14.25
C THR A 143 19.24 0.69 12.88
N GLU A 144 20.17 1.06 12.00
CA GLU A 144 20.19 0.55 10.62
C GLU A 144 20.31 -0.98 10.55
N SER A 145 21.22 -1.58 11.32
CA SER A 145 21.42 -3.04 11.34
C SER A 145 20.22 -3.82 11.91
N GLN A 146 19.57 -3.32 12.96
CA GLN A 146 18.36 -3.96 13.49
C GLN A 146 17.21 -3.84 12.50
N ARG A 147 17.09 -2.68 11.84
CA ARG A 147 16.08 -2.40 10.84
C ARG A 147 16.21 -3.32 9.64
N GLU A 148 17.41 -3.44 9.09
CA GLU A 148 17.75 -4.36 8.00
C GLU A 148 17.34 -5.80 8.32
N THR A 149 17.62 -6.27 9.56
CA THR A 149 17.20 -7.61 10.01
C THR A 149 15.68 -7.76 10.03
N SER A 150 14.96 -6.80 10.60
CA SER A 150 13.48 -6.83 10.60
C SER A 150 12.88 -6.63 9.20
N ALA A 151 13.55 -5.88 8.33
CA ALA A 151 13.16 -5.68 6.93
C ALA A 151 13.25 -6.99 6.15
N ALA A 152 14.34 -7.75 6.31
CA ALA A 152 14.48 -9.07 5.71
C ALA A 152 13.36 -10.02 6.17
N ALA A 153 13.11 -10.09 7.48
CA ALA A 153 12.05 -10.94 8.03
C ALA A 153 10.64 -10.51 7.53
N LEU A 154 10.39 -9.21 7.36
CA LEU A 154 9.12 -8.72 6.81
C LEU A 154 8.99 -9.05 5.32
N GLN A 155 10.05 -8.89 4.53
CA GLN A 155 10.03 -9.26 3.10
C GLN A 155 9.69 -10.74 2.91
N HIS A 156 10.29 -11.62 3.71
CA HIS A 156 9.98 -13.05 3.69
C HIS A 156 8.53 -13.35 4.10
N ALA A 157 8.00 -12.62 5.09
CA ALA A 157 6.59 -12.76 5.45
C ALA A 157 5.66 -12.32 4.30
N ILE A 158 5.99 -11.25 3.59
CA ILE A 158 5.25 -10.78 2.41
C ILE A 158 5.31 -11.86 1.32
N TRP A 159 6.49 -12.32 0.92
CA TRP A 159 6.61 -13.35 -0.11
C TRP A 159 5.84 -14.62 0.22
N TYR A 160 5.83 -15.07 1.48
CA TYR A 160 4.99 -16.21 1.86
C TYR A 160 3.49 -15.95 1.70
N LEU A 161 3.01 -14.76 2.11
CA LEU A 161 1.60 -14.40 2.03
C LEU A 161 1.13 -14.15 0.60
N GLU A 162 2.05 -13.89 -0.33
CA GLU A 162 1.79 -13.78 -1.76
C GLU A 162 2.15 -15.09 -2.51
N ASN A 163 2.35 -16.18 -1.78
CA ASN A 163 2.70 -17.51 -2.30
C ASN A 163 4.04 -17.60 -3.09
N GLU A 164 4.91 -16.60 -2.98
CA GLU A 164 6.20 -16.50 -3.67
C GLU A 164 7.32 -17.33 -3.02
N GLU A 165 7.10 -17.82 -1.79
CA GLU A 165 8.01 -18.77 -1.15
C GLU A 165 7.34 -19.70 -0.15
N THR A 166 8.05 -20.78 0.23
CA THR A 166 7.51 -21.75 1.17
C THR A 166 7.51 -21.21 2.61
N TYR A 167 6.62 -21.75 3.46
CA TYR A 167 6.59 -21.41 4.88
C TYR A 167 7.94 -21.61 5.58
N ALA A 168 8.71 -22.62 5.18
CA ALA A 168 10.03 -22.89 5.73
C ALA A 168 11.05 -21.81 5.34
N ASP A 169 11.04 -21.40 4.06
CA ASP A 169 11.93 -20.36 3.54
C ASP A 169 11.63 -18.99 4.18
N ALA A 170 10.36 -18.73 4.47
CA ALA A 170 9.94 -17.53 5.17
C ALA A 170 10.32 -17.49 6.66
N GLY A 171 11.00 -18.53 7.17
CA GLY A 171 11.39 -18.66 8.59
C GLY A 171 10.33 -19.34 9.48
N GLY A 172 9.20 -19.72 8.90
CA GLY A 172 8.11 -20.43 9.56
C GLY A 172 7.68 -19.78 10.87
N ALA A 173 7.57 -20.59 11.92
CA ALA A 173 7.14 -20.12 13.24
C ALA A 173 8.12 -19.13 13.90
N SER A 174 9.35 -19.02 13.41
CA SER A 174 10.33 -18.05 13.90
C SER A 174 10.12 -16.66 13.30
N ASN A 175 9.34 -16.55 12.21
CA ASN A 175 9.01 -15.26 11.62
C ASN A 175 7.91 -14.58 12.44
N ILE A 176 8.30 -13.52 13.15
CA ILE A 176 7.41 -12.78 14.04
C ILE A 176 6.24 -12.12 13.31
N PHE A 177 6.37 -11.81 12.02
CA PHE A 177 5.32 -11.16 11.24
C PHE A 177 4.27 -12.16 10.78
N LEU A 178 4.66 -13.40 10.45
CA LEU A 178 3.70 -14.49 10.22
C LEU A 178 2.91 -14.80 11.49
N ASN A 179 3.56 -14.77 12.67
CA ASN A 179 2.87 -14.92 13.95
C ASN A 179 1.90 -13.75 14.23
N ALA A 180 2.24 -12.53 13.86
CA ALA A 180 1.36 -11.36 13.99
C ALA A 180 0.10 -11.52 13.11
N VAL A 181 0.28 -11.98 11.87
CA VAL A 181 -0.82 -12.30 10.95
C VAL A 181 -1.68 -13.43 11.50
N LEU A 182 -1.09 -14.54 11.93
CA LEU A 182 -1.79 -15.66 12.55
C LEU A 182 -2.64 -15.20 13.75
N THR A 183 -2.09 -14.31 14.59
CA THR A 183 -2.80 -13.75 15.75
C THR A 183 -3.98 -12.88 15.33
N GLN A 184 -3.82 -12.10 14.25
CA GLN A 184 -4.84 -11.17 13.76
C GLN A 184 -5.99 -11.87 13.05
N PHE A 185 -5.70 -12.90 12.23
CA PHE A 185 -6.68 -13.55 11.35
C PHE A 185 -7.09 -14.96 11.80
N GLY A 186 -6.43 -15.52 12.82
CA GLY A 186 -6.71 -16.84 13.39
C GLY A 186 -6.08 -18.01 12.62
N SER A 187 -5.80 -17.83 11.32
CA SER A 187 -5.03 -18.74 10.48
C SER A 187 -4.27 -17.94 9.42
N LEU A 188 -3.24 -18.55 8.81
CA LEU A 188 -2.55 -17.96 7.65
C LEU A 188 -3.42 -18.08 6.38
N GLU A 189 -4.26 -19.11 6.28
CA GLU A 189 -5.24 -19.28 5.19
C GLU A 189 -6.24 -18.12 5.14
N ASN A 190 -6.78 -17.68 6.28
CA ASN A 190 -7.67 -16.50 6.32
C ASN A 190 -6.94 -15.20 5.96
N ALA A 191 -5.61 -15.18 6.04
CA ALA A 191 -4.81 -14.01 5.70
C ALA A 191 -4.43 -13.96 4.23
N ASP A 192 -4.63 -15.05 3.48
CA ASP A 192 -4.43 -15.20 2.03
C ASP A 192 -5.60 -14.61 1.22
N ASP A 193 -6.74 -14.32 1.86
CA ASP A 193 -7.88 -13.68 1.23
C ASP A 193 -7.50 -12.33 0.58
N ASP A 194 -8.08 -12.02 -0.59
CA ASP A 194 -7.86 -10.75 -1.30
C ASP A 194 -8.17 -9.55 -0.39
N SER A 195 -7.20 -8.63 -0.27
CA SER A 195 -7.37 -7.40 0.49
C SER A 195 -8.48 -6.49 -0.05
N ASN A 196 -8.74 -6.52 -1.37
CA ASN A 196 -9.64 -5.63 -2.09
C ASN A 196 -9.42 -4.13 -1.73
N GLY A 197 -8.17 -3.74 -1.52
CA GLY A 197 -7.76 -2.38 -1.11
C GLY A 197 -7.98 -2.06 0.37
N ALA A 198 -8.21 -3.07 1.22
CA ALA A 198 -8.24 -2.93 2.66
C ALA A 198 -6.94 -2.29 3.19
N TYR A 199 -7.06 -1.64 4.34
CA TYR A 199 -5.97 -0.88 4.97
C TYR A 199 -5.36 0.25 4.12
N GLY A 200 -5.93 0.55 2.94
CA GLY A 200 -5.41 1.55 2.01
C GLY A 200 -4.14 1.12 1.30
N ILE A 201 -3.80 -0.17 1.31
CA ILE A 201 -2.62 -0.70 0.64
C ILE A 201 -2.97 -1.12 -0.78
N LYS A 202 -2.06 -0.83 -1.69
CA LYS A 202 -2.16 -1.07 -3.13
C LYS A 202 -0.82 -1.54 -3.67
N VAL A 203 -0.84 -1.97 -4.92
CA VAL A 203 0.35 -2.28 -5.71
C VAL A 203 0.67 -1.10 -6.60
N ALA A 204 1.92 -0.65 -6.54
CA ALA A 204 2.54 0.18 -7.56
C ALA A 204 3.24 -0.77 -8.53
N SER A 205 2.65 -0.98 -9.71
CA SER A 205 3.31 -1.73 -10.76
C SER A 205 4.23 -0.85 -11.57
N LEU A 206 5.47 -1.31 -11.74
CA LEU A 206 6.55 -0.52 -12.32
C LEU A 206 6.78 -0.97 -13.76
N TRP A 207 6.92 -0.01 -14.66
CA TRP A 207 7.11 -0.25 -16.08
C TRP A 207 8.32 0.51 -16.58
N VAL A 208 8.96 -0.04 -17.63
CA VAL A 208 9.84 0.80 -18.45
C VAL A 208 9.03 1.99 -18.98
N PRO A 209 9.53 3.23 -18.88
CA PRO A 209 8.76 4.41 -19.28
C PRO A 209 8.20 4.31 -20.69
N GLY A 210 6.89 4.55 -20.84
CA GLY A 210 6.16 4.46 -22.12
C GLY A 210 5.69 3.06 -22.52
N HIS A 211 5.84 2.06 -21.65
CA HIS A 211 5.40 0.67 -21.85
C HIS A 211 4.42 0.18 -20.78
N GLU A 212 3.62 1.09 -20.21
CA GLU A 212 2.65 0.78 -19.17
C GLU A 212 1.63 -0.26 -19.65
N GLY A 213 1.54 -1.38 -18.95
CA GLY A 213 0.63 -2.48 -19.27
C GLY A 213 1.18 -3.54 -20.23
N ASP A 214 2.41 -3.41 -20.73
CA ASP A 214 3.10 -4.46 -21.50
C ASP A 214 3.99 -5.29 -20.57
N LEU A 215 3.59 -6.53 -20.28
CA LEU A 215 4.29 -7.44 -19.37
C LEU A 215 5.76 -7.68 -19.74
N SER A 216 6.15 -7.50 -21.01
CA SER A 216 7.55 -7.61 -21.44
C SER A 216 8.44 -6.51 -20.83
N TYR A 217 7.82 -5.43 -20.39
CA TYR A 217 8.43 -4.24 -19.80
C TYR A 217 7.99 -4.03 -18.35
N ALA A 218 7.25 -4.98 -17.77
CA ALA A 218 7.00 -5.04 -16.34
C ALA A 218 8.34 -5.16 -15.58
N ARG A 219 8.34 -4.59 -14.38
CA ARG A 219 9.45 -4.52 -13.45
C ARG A 219 8.85 -4.72 -12.08
N GLN A 220 9.72 -5.02 -11.12
CA GLN A 220 9.34 -5.35 -9.76
C GLN A 220 8.19 -4.49 -9.20
N ASP A 221 7.07 -5.17 -8.95
CA ASP A 221 5.92 -4.59 -8.29
C ASP A 221 6.25 -4.26 -6.83
N GLN A 222 5.77 -3.10 -6.39
CA GLN A 222 6.09 -2.48 -5.09
C GLN A 222 4.82 -2.21 -4.31
N LEU A 223 4.86 -2.40 -2.99
CA LEU A 223 3.74 -2.03 -2.12
C LEU A 223 3.67 -0.51 -1.93
N ILE A 224 2.46 0.06 -2.01
CA ILE A 224 2.23 1.48 -1.76
C ILE A 224 1.01 1.71 -0.88
N ALA A 225 1.16 2.58 0.12
CA ALA A 225 0.03 3.02 0.92
C ALA A 225 -0.58 4.27 0.30
N THR A 226 -1.88 4.21 0.04
CA THR A 226 -2.66 5.32 -0.49
C THR A 226 -3.65 5.83 0.56
N PRO A 227 -4.05 7.11 0.52
CA PRO A 227 -5.02 7.63 1.47
C PRO A 227 -6.33 6.85 1.31
N ILE A 228 -6.81 6.26 2.41
CA ILE A 228 -8.14 5.64 2.42
C ILE A 228 -9.15 6.75 2.10
N PRO A 229 -10.02 6.60 1.09
CA PRO A 229 -11.03 7.61 0.79
C PRO A 229 -11.82 7.97 2.05
N ALA A 230 -11.88 9.25 2.40
CA ALA A 230 -12.58 9.73 3.61
C ALA A 230 -14.04 9.26 3.71
N ALA A 231 -14.65 8.91 2.57
CA ALA A 231 -15.98 8.30 2.50
C ALA A 231 -16.08 6.96 3.27
N VAL A 232 -15.01 6.15 3.34
CA VAL A 232 -14.99 4.90 4.12
C VAL A 232 -15.02 5.20 5.62
N TRP A 233 -14.29 6.23 6.07
CA TRP A 233 -14.34 6.71 7.45
C TRP A 233 -15.72 7.28 7.82
N LEU A 234 -16.35 8.01 6.91
CA LEU A 234 -17.71 8.55 7.09
C LEU A 234 -18.78 7.45 7.11
N LEU A 235 -18.63 6.40 6.30
CA LEU A 235 -19.54 5.25 6.31
C LEU A 235 -19.38 4.44 7.61
N ALA A 236 -18.15 4.16 8.03
CA ALA A 236 -17.87 3.45 9.28
C ALA A 236 -18.36 4.22 10.51
N SER A 237 -18.09 5.53 10.58
CA SER A 237 -18.57 6.38 11.68
C SER A 237 -20.08 6.62 11.63
N GLY A 238 -20.68 6.71 10.44
CA GLY A 238 -22.13 6.83 10.25
C GLY A 238 -22.91 5.61 10.74
N LEU A 239 -22.41 4.39 10.49
CA LEU A 239 -23.01 3.15 10.96
C LEU A 239 -22.93 3.00 12.49
N ILE A 240 -21.83 3.44 13.10
CA ILE A 240 -21.69 3.51 14.58
C ILE A 240 -22.67 4.55 15.15
N GLY A 241 -22.83 5.70 14.51
CA GLY A 241 -23.80 6.73 14.92
C GLY A 241 -25.25 6.23 14.91
N LEU A 242 -25.65 5.44 13.92
CA LEU A 242 -27.00 4.88 13.80
C LEU A 242 -27.31 3.81 14.85
N THR A 243 -26.34 2.98 15.22
CA THR A 243 -26.51 1.98 16.30
C THR A 243 -26.60 2.61 17.68
N ALA A 244 -25.84 3.69 17.92
CA ALA A 244 -25.92 4.47 19.16
C ALA A 244 -27.26 5.20 19.31
N PHE A 245 -27.81 5.77 18.23
CA PHE A 245 -29.13 6.41 18.26
C PHE A 245 -30.27 5.42 18.49
N ARG A 246 -30.19 4.20 17.94
CA ARG A 246 -31.22 3.17 18.13
C ARG A 246 -31.32 2.67 19.57
N ARG A 247 -30.25 2.74 20.36
CA ARG A 247 -30.25 2.32 21.77
C ARG A 247 -30.87 3.34 22.73
N ARG A 248 -31.20 4.55 22.27
CA ARG A 248 -31.70 5.63 23.13
C ARG A 248 -33.22 5.70 23.29
N GLN A 249 -33.99 4.79 22.67
CA GLN A 249 -35.46 4.82 22.70
C GLN A 249 -36.16 3.78 23.59
N VAL A 250 -35.46 2.95 24.39
CA VAL A 250 -36.13 1.89 25.20
C VAL A 250 -36.15 2.16 26.71
N ASN A 251 -35.47 3.18 27.22
CA ASN A 251 -35.51 3.51 28.65
C ASN A 251 -36.19 4.86 28.90
N GLY A 252 -37.51 4.86 28.89
CA GLY A 252 -38.30 6.01 29.29
C GLY A 252 -39.79 5.71 29.32
N SER A 253 -40.27 5.11 30.41
CA SER A 253 -41.49 5.49 31.15
C SER A 253 -41.74 4.45 32.25
N GLY A 254 -41.46 4.85 33.50
CA GLY A 254 -42.08 4.28 34.69
C GLY A 254 -43.34 5.08 35.06
N CYS A 255 -44.12 4.48 35.96
CA CYS A 255 -45.48 4.81 36.44
C CYS A 255 -46.62 4.24 35.60
#